data_AF-A0A8T7KJ57-F1
#
_entry.id   AF-A0A8T7KJ57-F1
#
_cell.length_a   1.000
_cell.length_b   1.000
_cell.length_c   1.000
_cell.angle_alpha   90.00
_cell.angle_beta   90.00
_cell.angle_gamma   90.00
#
_symmetry.space_group_name_H-M   'P 1'
#
loop_
_entity.id
_entity.type
_entity.pdbx_description
1 polymer ?
#
loop_
_entity_poly.entity_id
_entity_poly.type
_entity_poly.pdbx_seq_one_letter_code
_entity_poly.pdbx_strand_id
1 'polypeptide(L)'
;MEIRAFASLLWRWAWLIALVMVLSGGLAFIVSSQLPATYEAKATVTVARRSAAESEFTAISERPTTTYIELLRKRPVLDAVITRLQLNMSVETLEKHLRVSVLRNTSLIVLTVSDSDPQRAATIANEIVSLVSERGRELLGNDVTIGRYSLFVVDPARAANKPVSPNIPLNVAVVSIVGAMLAVAGIMLREYLDDRVRSAEEVEHLINSRTLAAVPQQALTLEQGKLASVSDGFSPAAESYRMLRAHVEHAATSRPLHTLVITSATDQEGKSTTLANLAVVLAQAGKRVVLVDTDLRNPVLHTIFRQPNVRGVTTALQHEAESLSSHLVPTGIANLSLLPSGPLPPNPAELVGSPRMARLIERLKAEADFVLFDSPALLDVVDPISLAKLCDATVLVVRSGTLRAGSLVGAHDRLAQFGIEPLGVVLNGIKASRGAQASLFTKRSRPAAASRSGAAHASAAPAEQSNAGLASATSDYRAESRKVVGRPADPARSDGSASL
;
A
#
# COMPACT_ATOMS: atom_id res chain seq x y z
N MET A 1 -1.71 10.35 -1.83
CA MET A 1 -0.86 9.16 -2.07
C MET A 1 -0.56 9.08 -3.56
N GLU A 2 0.66 8.71 -3.95
CA GLU A 2 0.97 8.48 -5.37
C GLU A 2 0.31 7.19 -5.89
N ILE A 3 -0.15 7.21 -7.15
CA ILE A 3 -0.76 6.05 -7.83
C ILE A 3 0.20 4.82 -7.81
N ARG A 4 1.52 5.07 -7.87
CA ARG A 4 2.56 4.04 -7.78
C ARG A 4 2.58 3.31 -6.44
N ALA A 5 2.38 4.02 -5.33
CA ALA A 5 2.31 3.41 -4.01
C ALA A 5 1.10 2.46 -3.92
N PHE A 6 -0.07 2.89 -4.41
CA PHE A 6 -1.29 2.09 -4.45
C PHE A 6 -1.13 0.81 -5.30
N ALA A 7 -0.54 0.92 -6.50
CA ALA A 7 -0.26 -0.24 -7.34
C ALA A 7 0.68 -1.25 -6.65
N SER A 8 1.74 -0.78 -5.99
CA SER A 8 2.66 -1.65 -5.24
C SER A 8 2.01 -2.34 -4.05
N LEU A 9 1.07 -1.67 -3.37
CA LEU A 9 0.29 -2.21 -2.26
C LEU A 9 -0.62 -3.35 -2.73
N LEU A 10 -1.40 -3.12 -3.79
CA LEU A 10 -2.27 -4.14 -4.37
C LEU A 10 -1.47 -5.35 -4.85
N TRP A 11 -0.32 -5.15 -5.49
CA TRP A 11 0.53 -6.26 -5.93
C TRP A 11 1.05 -7.11 -4.77
N ARG A 12 1.49 -6.49 -3.66
CA ARG A 12 1.94 -7.18 -2.44
C ARG A 12 0.86 -8.06 -1.81
N TRP A 13 -0.41 -7.66 -1.93
CA TRP A 13 -1.56 -8.36 -1.34
C TRP A 13 -2.44 -9.09 -2.38
N ALA A 14 -2.02 -9.18 -3.64
CA ALA A 14 -2.80 -9.77 -4.72
C ALA A 14 -3.22 -11.24 -4.42
N TRP A 15 -2.34 -12.00 -3.76
CA TRP A 15 -2.63 -13.36 -3.30
C TRP A 15 -3.79 -13.42 -2.29
N LEU A 16 -3.90 -12.42 -1.40
CA LEU A 16 -4.97 -12.37 -0.39
C LEU A 16 -6.29 -11.93 -1.01
N ILE A 17 -6.26 -11.00 -1.97
CA ILE A 17 -7.44 -10.61 -2.75
C ILE A 17 -7.96 -11.83 -3.54
N ALA A 18 -7.07 -12.56 -4.22
CA ALA A 18 -7.42 -13.79 -4.93
C ALA A 18 -7.98 -14.87 -4.00
N LEU A 19 -7.37 -15.07 -2.82
CA LEU A 19 -7.87 -16.02 -1.81
C LEU A 19 -9.29 -15.68 -1.35
N VAL A 20 -9.57 -14.42 -1.00
CA VAL A 20 -10.92 -13.99 -0.59
C VAL A 20 -11.92 -14.11 -1.74
N MET A 21 -11.52 -13.80 -2.98
CA MET A 21 -12.35 -13.96 -4.18
C MET A 21 -12.73 -15.42 -4.45
N VAL A 22 -11.78 -16.36 -4.28
CA VAL A 22 -12.01 -17.79 -4.44
C VAL A 22 -12.88 -18.36 -3.31
N LEU A 23 -12.62 -17.97 -2.05
CA LEU A 23 -13.42 -18.42 -0.90
C LEU A 23 -14.88 -17.94 -0.98
N SER A 24 -15.08 -16.65 -1.31
CA SER A 24 -16.42 -16.08 -1.49
C SER A 24 -17.16 -16.67 -2.70
N GLY A 25 -16.46 -16.89 -3.82
CA GLY A 25 -17.02 -17.58 -4.99
C GLY A 25 -17.38 -19.04 -4.72
N GLY A 26 -16.53 -19.76 -3.99
CA GLY A 26 -16.80 -21.15 -3.58
C GLY A 26 -18.00 -21.26 -2.64
N LEU A 27 -18.11 -20.35 -1.67
CA LEU A 27 -19.29 -20.27 -0.79
C LEU A 27 -20.57 -19.96 -1.59
N ALA A 28 -20.50 -19.01 -2.53
CA ALA A 28 -21.61 -18.67 -3.41
C ALA A 28 -22.02 -19.85 -4.31
N PHE A 29 -21.06 -20.64 -4.82
CA PHE A 29 -21.33 -21.85 -5.59
C PHE A 29 -22.06 -22.89 -4.73
N ILE A 30 -21.56 -23.17 -3.53
CA ILE A 30 -22.18 -24.14 -2.60
C ILE A 30 -23.62 -23.72 -2.28
N VAL A 31 -23.84 -22.49 -1.80
CA VAL A 31 -25.18 -21.99 -1.48
C VAL A 31 -26.09 -21.99 -2.72
N SER A 32 -25.60 -21.50 -3.86
CA SER A 32 -26.39 -21.44 -5.10
C SER A 32 -26.65 -22.81 -5.73
N SER A 33 -25.90 -23.85 -5.38
CA SER A 33 -26.13 -25.23 -5.83
C SER A 33 -27.16 -25.99 -4.98
N GLN A 34 -27.41 -25.54 -3.74
CA GLN A 34 -28.39 -26.14 -2.82
C GLN A 34 -29.79 -25.52 -2.91
N LEU A 35 -29.92 -24.36 -3.57
CA LEU A 35 -31.23 -23.73 -3.81
C LEU A 35 -32.04 -24.54 -4.85
N PRO A 36 -33.37 -24.69 -4.66
CA PRO A 36 -34.20 -25.47 -5.57
C PRO A 36 -34.22 -24.87 -6.97
N ALA A 37 -33.95 -25.71 -7.97
CA ALA A 37 -34.01 -25.35 -9.37
C ALA A 37 -35.46 -24.96 -9.76
N THR A 38 -35.61 -23.84 -10.48
CA THR A 38 -36.89 -23.37 -11.03
C THR A 38 -36.80 -23.31 -12.56
N TYR A 39 -37.77 -23.91 -13.23
CA TYR A 39 -37.88 -24.00 -14.68
C TYR A 39 -39.05 -23.15 -15.18
N GLU A 40 -38.92 -22.51 -16.33
CA GLU A 40 -40.02 -21.80 -17.00
C GLU A 40 -40.47 -22.57 -18.25
N ALA A 41 -41.76 -22.89 -18.37
CA ALA A 41 -42.37 -23.38 -19.59
C ALA A 41 -43.25 -22.29 -20.22
N LYS A 42 -43.23 -22.18 -21.56
CA LYS A 42 -43.88 -21.07 -22.30
C LYS A 42 -44.81 -21.59 -23.38
N ALA A 43 -46.11 -21.34 -23.25
CA ALA A 43 -47.10 -21.54 -24.31
C ALA A 43 -47.38 -20.20 -25.00
N THR A 44 -47.46 -20.22 -26.34
CA THR A 44 -47.84 -19.04 -27.14
C THR A 44 -49.21 -19.29 -27.76
N VAL A 45 -50.13 -18.35 -27.54
CA VAL A 45 -51.51 -18.43 -28.03
C VAL A 45 -51.91 -17.13 -28.73
N THR A 46 -52.78 -17.23 -29.73
CA THR A 46 -53.37 -16.07 -30.41
C THR A 46 -54.88 -16.06 -30.26
N VAL A 47 -55.48 -14.87 -30.21
CA VAL A 47 -56.93 -14.68 -30.18
C VAL A 47 -57.41 -14.35 -31.59
N ALA A 48 -58.21 -15.23 -32.20
CA ALA A 48 -58.80 -14.99 -33.51
C ALA A 48 -60.32 -15.21 -33.49
N ARG A 49 -61.03 -14.53 -34.39
CA ARG A 49 -62.48 -14.65 -34.54
C ARG A 49 -62.81 -15.80 -35.48
N ARG A 50 -63.79 -16.63 -35.09
CA ARG A 50 -64.32 -17.68 -35.98
C ARG A 50 -65.37 -17.08 -36.91
N SER A 51 -65.01 -16.89 -38.19
CA SER A 51 -65.98 -16.62 -39.28
C SER A 51 -66.66 -17.92 -39.71
N ALA A 52 -67.89 -17.81 -40.24
CA ALA A 52 -68.65 -18.95 -40.77
C ALA A 52 -68.49 -19.14 -42.29
N ALA A 53 -67.67 -18.30 -42.93
CA ALA A 53 -67.25 -18.41 -44.32
C ALA A 53 -65.73 -18.60 -44.36
N GLU A 54 -65.30 -19.53 -45.22
CA GLU A 54 -63.93 -19.93 -45.60
C GLU A 54 -62.74 -19.37 -44.80
N SER A 55 -62.07 -20.26 -44.07
CA SER A 55 -60.60 -20.40 -43.86
C SER A 55 -59.68 -19.18 -43.62
N GLU A 56 -60.17 -17.95 -43.51
CA GLU A 56 -59.35 -16.74 -43.45
C GLU A 56 -59.23 -16.22 -42.01
N PHE A 57 -58.05 -16.42 -41.42
CA PHE A 57 -57.72 -15.97 -40.05
C PHE A 57 -57.42 -14.46 -40.03
N THR A 58 -58.45 -13.62 -39.85
CA THR A 58 -58.22 -12.19 -39.59
C THR A 58 -57.79 -11.96 -38.13
N ALA A 59 -56.56 -11.50 -37.92
CA ALA A 59 -56.12 -10.99 -36.61
C ALA A 59 -56.85 -9.68 -36.28
N ILE A 60 -57.36 -9.53 -35.06
CA ILE A 60 -58.24 -8.41 -34.66
C ILE A 60 -57.61 -7.59 -33.52
N SER A 61 -57.89 -6.28 -33.54
CA SER A 61 -57.28 -5.25 -32.69
C SER A 61 -57.42 -5.48 -31.18
N GLU A 62 -56.28 -5.46 -30.49
CA GLU A 62 -55.95 -5.27 -29.06
C GLU A 62 -56.97 -5.61 -27.95
N ARG A 63 -58.24 -5.20 -28.03
CA ARG A 63 -59.23 -5.32 -26.94
C ARG A 63 -59.53 -6.76 -26.51
N PRO A 64 -59.69 -7.76 -27.40
CA PRO A 64 -59.90 -9.15 -26.97
C PRO A 64 -58.69 -9.70 -26.20
N THR A 65 -57.47 -9.33 -26.59
CA THR A 65 -56.23 -9.87 -26.02
C THR A 65 -56.15 -9.61 -24.52
N THR A 66 -56.50 -8.41 -24.05
CA THR A 66 -56.54 -8.10 -22.61
C THR A 66 -57.59 -8.93 -21.86
N THR A 67 -58.78 -9.14 -22.44
CA THR A 67 -59.83 -9.97 -21.83
C THR A 67 -59.39 -11.42 -21.65
N TYR A 68 -58.68 -12.00 -22.63
CA TYR A 68 -58.16 -13.38 -22.50
C TYR A 68 -56.98 -13.49 -21.51
N ILE A 69 -56.15 -12.46 -21.36
CA ILE A 69 -55.10 -12.42 -20.31
C ILE A 69 -55.71 -12.46 -18.91
N GLU A 70 -56.75 -11.66 -18.69
CA GLU A 70 -57.50 -11.64 -17.44
C GLU A 70 -58.17 -12.99 -17.17
N LEU A 71 -58.75 -13.61 -18.20
CA LEU A 71 -59.36 -14.95 -18.12
C LEU A 71 -58.35 -16.04 -17.74
N LEU A 72 -57.18 -16.08 -18.38
CA LEU A 72 -56.10 -17.03 -18.07
C LEU A 72 -55.61 -16.92 -16.61
N ARG A 73 -55.93 -15.83 -15.90
CA ARG A 73 -55.61 -15.58 -14.49
C ARG A 73 -56.79 -15.70 -13.53
N LYS A 74 -58.03 -15.92 -13.99
CA LYS A 74 -59.18 -16.00 -13.08
C LYS A 74 -59.13 -17.27 -12.22
N ARG A 75 -59.47 -17.12 -10.94
CA ARG A 75 -59.50 -18.20 -9.94
C ARG A 75 -60.20 -19.49 -10.42
N PRO A 76 -61.38 -19.47 -11.09
CA PRO A 76 -62.03 -20.69 -11.58
C PRO A 76 -61.23 -21.48 -12.63
N VAL A 77 -60.38 -20.80 -13.43
CA VAL A 77 -59.47 -21.49 -14.37
C VAL A 77 -58.35 -22.18 -13.60
N LEU A 78 -57.71 -21.44 -12.69
CA LEU A 78 -56.59 -21.95 -11.89
C LEU A 78 -57.01 -23.12 -10.98
N ASP A 79 -58.18 -23.01 -10.36
CA ASP A 79 -58.79 -24.04 -9.51
C ASP A 79 -59.15 -25.31 -10.30
N ALA A 80 -59.70 -25.15 -11.51
CA ALA A 80 -59.97 -26.26 -12.42
C ALA A 80 -58.68 -26.98 -12.86
N VAL A 81 -57.59 -26.24 -13.11
CA VAL A 81 -56.26 -26.81 -13.43
C VAL A 81 -55.70 -27.60 -12.24
N ILE A 82 -55.74 -27.02 -11.04
CA ILE A 82 -55.30 -27.67 -9.79
C ILE A 82 -56.08 -28.96 -9.55
N THR A 83 -57.40 -28.93 -9.72
CA THR A 83 -58.28 -30.09 -9.54
C THR A 83 -58.03 -31.17 -10.59
N ARG A 84 -57.89 -30.81 -11.87
CA ARG A 84 -57.72 -31.76 -12.99
C ARG A 84 -56.34 -32.41 -12.99
N LEU A 85 -55.29 -31.66 -12.63
CA LEU A 85 -53.91 -32.17 -12.54
C LEU A 85 -53.52 -32.66 -11.14
N GLN A 86 -54.45 -32.65 -10.18
CA GLN A 86 -54.26 -33.05 -8.77
C GLN A 86 -53.02 -32.39 -8.13
N LEU A 87 -52.87 -31.08 -8.32
CA LEU A 87 -51.70 -30.34 -7.87
C LEU A 87 -51.74 -30.08 -6.36
N ASN A 88 -50.65 -30.41 -5.66
CA ASN A 88 -50.47 -30.10 -4.24
C ASN A 88 -50.07 -28.63 -4.01
N MET A 89 -50.86 -27.67 -4.51
CA MET A 89 -50.64 -26.23 -4.35
C MET A 89 -51.95 -25.44 -4.30
N SER A 90 -51.94 -24.26 -3.68
CA SER A 90 -53.12 -23.36 -3.68
C SER A 90 -53.22 -22.53 -4.96
N VAL A 91 -54.41 -21.99 -5.23
CA VAL A 91 -54.66 -21.05 -6.34
C VAL A 91 -53.73 -19.84 -6.29
N GLU A 92 -53.49 -19.26 -5.10
CA GLU A 92 -52.57 -18.13 -4.90
C GLU A 92 -51.10 -18.48 -5.18
N THR A 93 -50.75 -19.76 -5.03
CA THR A 93 -49.39 -20.26 -5.32
C THR A 93 -49.20 -20.37 -6.83
N LEU A 94 -50.17 -20.98 -7.51
CA LEU A 94 -50.19 -21.07 -8.97
C LEU A 94 -50.25 -19.68 -9.64
N GLU A 95 -51.05 -18.75 -9.10
CA GLU A 95 -51.15 -17.37 -9.58
C GLU A 95 -49.79 -16.64 -9.55
N LYS A 96 -49.00 -16.80 -8.48
CA LYS A 96 -47.64 -16.23 -8.38
C LYS A 96 -46.65 -16.84 -9.38
N HIS A 97 -46.84 -18.11 -9.73
CA HIS A 97 -46.04 -18.81 -10.72
C HIS A 97 -46.48 -18.52 -12.16
N LEU A 98 -47.57 -17.78 -12.37
CA LEU A 98 -48.17 -17.50 -13.67
C LEU A 98 -47.91 -16.08 -14.19
N ARG A 99 -47.07 -15.98 -15.22
CA ARG A 99 -46.82 -14.73 -15.94
C ARG A 99 -47.45 -14.78 -17.33
N VAL A 100 -48.44 -13.92 -17.55
CA VAL A 100 -49.08 -13.73 -18.85
C VAL A 100 -48.62 -12.39 -19.42
N SER A 101 -48.20 -12.36 -20.68
CA SER A 101 -47.69 -11.15 -21.34
C SER A 101 -48.09 -11.12 -22.82
N VAL A 102 -48.23 -9.92 -23.40
CA VAL A 102 -48.46 -9.74 -24.85
C VAL A 102 -47.14 -9.36 -25.50
N LEU A 103 -46.81 -9.98 -26.64
CA LEU A 103 -45.70 -9.52 -27.45
C LEU A 103 -46.13 -8.23 -28.19
N ARG A 104 -45.39 -7.13 -27.98
CA ARG A 104 -45.77 -5.77 -28.43
C ARG A 104 -46.16 -5.75 -29.91
N ASN A 105 -47.26 -5.04 -30.21
CA ASN A 105 -47.83 -4.89 -31.56
C ASN A 105 -48.24 -6.22 -32.24
N THR A 106 -48.53 -7.27 -31.46
CA THR A 106 -49.04 -8.55 -31.96
C THR A 106 -50.28 -9.02 -31.18
N SER A 107 -51.05 -9.96 -31.74
CA SER A 107 -52.10 -10.68 -31.03
C SER A 107 -51.59 -11.89 -30.21
N LEU A 108 -50.27 -12.04 -30.07
CA LEU A 108 -49.64 -13.18 -29.40
C LEU A 108 -49.56 -12.95 -27.88
N ILE A 109 -50.23 -13.81 -27.14
CA ILE A 109 -50.16 -13.94 -25.69
C ILE A 109 -49.15 -15.04 -25.37
N VAL A 110 -48.13 -14.71 -24.57
CA VAL A 110 -47.16 -15.66 -24.04
C VAL A 110 -47.50 -15.95 -22.58
N LEU A 111 -47.88 -17.20 -22.34
CA LEU A 111 -48.16 -17.78 -21.02
C LEU A 111 -46.90 -18.45 -20.50
N THR A 112 -46.28 -17.91 -19.46
CA THR A 112 -45.12 -18.49 -18.78
C THR A 112 -45.53 -19.05 -17.42
N VAL A 113 -45.27 -20.34 -17.19
CA VAL A 113 -45.44 -21.01 -15.90
C VAL A 113 -44.07 -21.35 -15.32
N SER A 114 -43.86 -21.02 -14.04
CA SER A 114 -42.66 -21.39 -13.29
C SER A 114 -42.94 -22.56 -12.33
N ASP A 115 -42.13 -23.61 -12.37
CA ASP A 115 -42.24 -24.74 -11.43
C ASP A 115 -40.85 -25.35 -11.14
N SER A 116 -40.71 -26.12 -10.05
CA SER A 116 -39.50 -26.90 -9.75
C SER A 116 -39.35 -28.15 -10.62
N ASP A 117 -40.43 -28.59 -11.26
CA ASP A 117 -40.44 -29.69 -12.22
C ASP A 117 -40.72 -29.14 -13.64
N PRO A 118 -39.80 -29.33 -14.61
CA PRO A 118 -39.96 -28.79 -15.96
C PRO A 118 -41.10 -29.47 -16.75
N GLN A 119 -41.45 -30.72 -16.46
CA GLN A 119 -42.60 -31.38 -17.09
C GLN A 119 -43.90 -30.82 -16.51
N ARG A 120 -44.00 -30.69 -15.19
CA ARG A 120 -45.17 -30.10 -14.53
C ARG A 120 -45.43 -28.66 -14.99
N ALA A 121 -44.39 -27.83 -15.12
CA ALA A 121 -44.53 -26.48 -15.67
C ALA A 121 -45.18 -26.47 -17.07
N ALA A 122 -44.75 -27.38 -17.96
CA ALA A 122 -45.28 -27.49 -19.32
C ALA A 122 -46.72 -28.01 -19.35
N THR A 123 -47.02 -29.04 -18.54
CA THR A 123 -48.38 -29.59 -18.41
C THR A 123 -49.36 -28.53 -17.88
N ILE A 124 -48.98 -27.79 -16.83
CA ILE A 124 -49.80 -26.70 -16.27
C ILE A 124 -50.06 -25.61 -17.32
N ALA A 125 -49.02 -25.16 -18.04
CA ALA A 125 -49.17 -24.15 -19.08
C ALA A 125 -50.11 -24.59 -20.22
N ASN A 126 -49.98 -25.84 -20.68
CA ASN A 126 -50.85 -26.39 -21.73
C ASN A 126 -52.29 -26.60 -21.23
N GLU A 127 -52.48 -27.07 -19.99
CA GLU A 127 -53.80 -27.33 -19.41
C GLU A 127 -54.59 -26.03 -19.16
N ILE A 128 -53.92 -24.96 -18.69
CA ILE A 128 -54.52 -23.60 -18.60
C ILE A 128 -55.06 -23.16 -19.97
N VAL A 129 -54.28 -23.37 -21.04
CA VAL A 129 -54.68 -23.02 -22.40
C VAL A 129 -55.83 -23.91 -22.90
N SER A 130 -55.80 -25.22 -22.64
CA SER A 130 -56.85 -26.15 -23.04
C SER A 130 -58.17 -25.82 -22.35
N LEU A 131 -58.18 -25.63 -21.03
CA LEU A 131 -59.39 -25.33 -20.26
C LEU A 131 -60.04 -24.00 -20.67
N VAL A 132 -59.27 -22.94 -20.96
CA VAL A 132 -59.85 -21.68 -21.45
C VAL A 132 -60.36 -21.83 -22.89
N SER A 133 -59.73 -22.67 -23.71
CA SER A 133 -60.18 -22.96 -25.09
C SER A 133 -61.46 -23.83 -25.13
N GLU A 134 -61.56 -24.82 -24.24
CA GLU A 134 -62.69 -25.75 -24.12
C GLU A 134 -63.89 -25.11 -23.39
N ARG A 135 -63.64 -24.47 -22.23
CA ARG A 135 -64.68 -24.04 -21.28
C ARG A 135 -64.74 -22.53 -21.03
N GLY A 136 -63.99 -21.71 -21.77
CA GLY A 136 -63.98 -20.25 -21.59
C GLY A 136 -65.35 -19.56 -21.65
N ARG A 137 -66.34 -20.17 -22.32
CA ARG A 137 -67.74 -19.73 -22.33
C ARG A 137 -68.52 -20.08 -21.05
N GLU A 138 -68.22 -21.22 -20.43
CA GLU A 138 -68.92 -21.73 -19.24
C GLU A 138 -68.35 -21.07 -17.97
N LEU A 139 -67.03 -20.91 -17.92
CA LEU A 139 -66.29 -20.39 -16.76
C LEU A 139 -66.50 -18.89 -16.47
N LEU A 140 -67.22 -18.16 -17.34
CA LEU A 140 -67.44 -16.71 -17.20
C LEU A 140 -68.89 -16.22 -17.29
N GLY A 141 -69.86 -17.06 -17.65
CA GLY A 141 -71.29 -16.73 -17.59
C GLY A 141 -71.75 -15.57 -18.49
N ASN A 142 -72.41 -15.89 -19.62
CA ASN A 142 -73.12 -14.94 -20.50
C ASN A 142 -72.32 -13.76 -21.10
N ASP A 143 -71.00 -13.70 -20.96
CA ASP A 143 -70.18 -12.65 -21.56
C ASP A 143 -70.08 -12.83 -23.10
N VAL A 144 -71.03 -12.21 -23.82
CA VAL A 144 -71.30 -12.38 -25.26
C VAL A 144 -70.08 -12.14 -26.14
N THR A 145 -69.12 -11.34 -25.66
CA THR A 145 -67.88 -11.01 -26.38
C THR A 145 -66.98 -12.24 -26.55
N ILE A 146 -66.89 -13.10 -25.52
CA ILE A 146 -65.95 -14.22 -25.46
C ILE A 146 -66.42 -15.39 -26.33
N GLY A 147 -67.74 -15.53 -26.53
CA GLY A 147 -68.30 -16.54 -27.44
C GLY A 147 -68.01 -16.33 -28.93
N ARG A 148 -67.40 -15.21 -29.34
CA ARG A 148 -67.08 -14.88 -30.74
C ARG A 148 -65.62 -15.09 -31.13
N TYR A 149 -64.73 -15.25 -30.15
CA TYR A 149 -63.29 -15.46 -30.37
C TYR A 149 -62.88 -16.80 -29.78
N SER A 150 -61.83 -17.39 -30.32
CA SER A 150 -61.22 -18.60 -29.78
C SER A 150 -59.72 -18.40 -29.64
N LEU A 151 -59.18 -18.95 -28.56
CA LEU A 151 -57.74 -19.11 -28.40
C LEU A 151 -57.26 -20.21 -29.35
N PHE A 152 -56.20 -19.92 -30.08
CA PHE A 152 -55.49 -20.89 -30.90
C PHE A 152 -54.06 -21.02 -30.39
N VAL A 153 -53.62 -22.25 -30.19
CA VAL A 153 -52.24 -22.55 -29.80
C VAL A 153 -51.32 -22.34 -30.99
N VAL A 154 -50.33 -21.45 -30.84
CA VAL A 154 -49.32 -21.15 -31.86
C VAL A 154 -48.05 -21.99 -31.61
N ASP A 155 -47.63 -22.11 -30.34
CA ASP A 155 -46.60 -23.06 -29.91
C ASP A 155 -46.97 -23.58 -28.51
N PRO A 156 -47.15 -24.91 -28.32
CA PRO A 156 -47.46 -25.48 -27.01
C PRO A 156 -46.25 -25.38 -26.06
N ALA A 157 -46.52 -25.30 -24.76
CA ALA A 157 -45.46 -25.30 -23.76
C ALA A 157 -44.69 -26.61 -23.76
N ARG A 158 -43.36 -26.49 -23.73
CA ARG A 158 -42.41 -27.61 -23.65
C ARG A 158 -41.60 -27.52 -22.36
N ALA A 159 -41.20 -28.67 -21.84
CA ALA A 159 -40.34 -28.76 -20.67
C ALA A 159 -38.98 -28.10 -20.96
N ALA A 160 -38.52 -27.21 -20.09
CA ALA A 160 -37.23 -26.54 -20.26
C ALA A 160 -36.07 -27.44 -19.83
N ASN A 161 -35.07 -27.59 -20.71
CA ASN A 161 -33.89 -28.45 -20.46
C ASN A 161 -32.85 -27.83 -19.50
N LYS A 162 -33.06 -26.58 -19.05
CA LYS A 162 -32.18 -25.87 -18.11
C LYS A 162 -33.04 -25.02 -17.15
N PRO A 163 -32.69 -24.93 -15.86
CA PRO A 163 -33.38 -24.04 -14.93
C PRO A 163 -33.05 -22.57 -15.23
N VAL A 164 -34.01 -21.69 -14.94
CA VAL A 164 -33.90 -20.22 -15.06
C VAL A 164 -33.40 -19.60 -13.75
N SER A 165 -33.58 -20.30 -12.63
CA SER A 165 -33.06 -19.95 -11.31
C SER A 165 -32.62 -21.21 -10.57
N PRO A 166 -31.55 -21.19 -9.77
CA PRO A 166 -30.64 -20.06 -9.56
C PRO A 166 -29.60 -19.91 -10.69
N ASN A 167 -29.25 -18.67 -11.03
CA ASN A 167 -28.19 -18.38 -12.01
C ASN A 167 -26.81 -18.51 -11.36
N ILE A 168 -26.36 -19.74 -11.12
CA ILE A 168 -25.08 -20.08 -10.47
C ILE A 168 -23.89 -19.23 -11.00
N PRO A 169 -23.61 -19.12 -12.32
CA PRO A 169 -22.45 -18.35 -12.78
C PRO A 169 -22.56 -16.84 -12.46
N LEU A 170 -23.77 -16.27 -12.50
CA LEU A 170 -24.00 -14.87 -12.14
C LEU A 170 -23.84 -14.66 -10.63
N ASN A 171 -24.44 -15.53 -9.81
CA ASN A 171 -24.34 -15.48 -8.35
C ASN A 171 -22.89 -15.58 -7.89
N VAL A 172 -22.14 -16.54 -8.44
CA VAL A 172 -20.70 -16.71 -8.15
C VAL A 172 -19.91 -15.48 -8.58
N ALA A 173 -20.11 -14.96 -9.79
CA ALA A 173 -19.42 -13.77 -10.27
C ALA A 173 -19.68 -12.53 -9.39
N VAL A 174 -20.95 -12.26 -9.05
CA VAL A 174 -21.33 -11.11 -8.21
C VAL A 174 -20.70 -11.22 -6.81
N VAL A 175 -20.82 -12.38 -6.16
CA VAL A 175 -20.28 -12.57 -4.80
C VAL A 175 -18.75 -12.54 -4.79
N SER A 176 -18.08 -13.11 -5.80
CA SER A 176 -16.62 -13.01 -5.95
C SER A 176 -16.14 -11.56 -6.13
N ILE A 177 -16.85 -10.76 -6.94
CA ILE A 177 -16.52 -9.33 -7.13
C ILE A 177 -16.70 -8.56 -5.81
N VAL A 178 -17.82 -8.76 -5.09
CA VAL A 178 -18.05 -8.13 -3.78
C VAL A 178 -16.99 -8.55 -2.75
N GLY A 179 -16.61 -9.84 -2.72
CA GLY A 179 -15.53 -10.34 -1.87
C GLY A 179 -14.19 -9.70 -2.18
N ALA A 180 -13.83 -9.54 -3.46
CA ALA A 180 -12.62 -8.84 -3.87
C ALA A 180 -12.63 -7.35 -3.49
N MET A 181 -13.77 -6.66 -3.65
CA MET A 181 -13.93 -5.26 -3.22
C MET A 181 -13.73 -5.11 -1.70
N LEU A 182 -14.32 -6.00 -0.90
CA LEU A 182 -14.15 -6.01 0.56
C LEU A 182 -12.69 -6.31 0.97
N ALA A 183 -12.00 -7.21 0.26
CA ALA A 183 -10.58 -7.47 0.49
C ALA A 183 -9.72 -6.23 0.23
N VAL A 184 -9.96 -5.52 -0.89
CA VAL A 184 -9.26 -4.26 -1.20
C VAL A 184 -9.55 -3.19 -0.14
N ALA A 185 -10.81 -3.01 0.27
CA ALA A 185 -11.18 -2.07 1.32
C ALA A 185 -10.51 -2.39 2.66
N GLY A 186 -10.45 -3.68 3.06
CA GLY A 186 -9.76 -4.13 4.27
C GLY A 186 -8.24 -3.92 4.21
N ILE A 187 -7.60 -4.13 3.05
CA ILE A 187 -6.17 -3.83 2.84
C ILE A 187 -5.90 -2.33 2.93
N MET A 188 -6.75 -1.50 2.31
CA MET A 188 -6.63 -0.03 2.40
C MET A 188 -6.82 0.46 3.84
N LEU A 189 -7.83 -0.04 4.56
CA LEU A 189 -8.06 0.30 5.96
C LEU A 189 -6.86 -0.10 6.84
N ARG A 190 -6.28 -1.29 6.62
CA ARG A 190 -5.09 -1.74 7.34
C ARG A 190 -3.88 -0.84 7.08
N GLU A 191 -3.63 -0.42 5.85
CA GLU A 191 -2.51 0.48 5.52
C GLU A 191 -2.77 1.91 6.02
N TYR A 192 -4.02 2.38 6.01
CA TYR A 192 -4.42 3.66 6.60
C TYR A 192 -4.23 3.70 8.13
N LEU A 193 -4.39 2.55 8.80
CA LEU A 193 -4.15 2.39 10.23
C LEU A 193 -2.68 2.07 10.59
N ASP A 194 -1.76 1.95 9.62
CA ASP A 194 -0.33 1.72 9.88
C ASP A 194 0.45 3.04 9.92
N ASP A 195 0.37 3.72 11.06
CA ASP A 195 0.95 5.05 11.36
C ASP A 195 2.47 5.05 11.55
N ARG A 196 3.20 4.10 10.94
CA ARG A 196 4.64 3.92 11.17
C ARG A 196 5.48 4.86 10.33
N VAL A 197 6.48 5.46 10.98
CA VAL A 197 7.48 6.34 10.37
C VAL A 197 8.40 5.53 9.47
N ARG A 198 8.49 5.88 8.19
CA ARG A 198 9.20 5.14 7.13
C ARG A 198 10.16 6.01 6.30
N SER A 199 10.03 7.34 6.35
CA SER A 199 10.81 8.28 5.52
C SER A 199 11.39 9.44 6.32
N ALA A 200 12.39 10.12 5.76
CA ALA A 200 13.01 11.30 6.38
C ALA A 200 12.06 12.51 6.33
N GLU A 201 11.26 12.58 5.27
CA GLU A 201 10.21 13.56 5.04
C GLU A 201 9.11 13.47 6.11
N GLU A 202 8.70 12.25 6.49
CA GLU A 202 7.77 12.04 7.62
C GLU A 202 8.35 12.54 8.95
N VAL A 203 9.64 12.34 9.21
CA VAL A 203 10.31 12.84 10.43
C VAL A 203 10.31 14.38 10.44
N GLU A 204 10.69 15.02 9.34
CA GLU A 204 10.68 16.49 9.22
C GLU A 204 9.26 17.05 9.34
N HIS A 205 8.23 16.38 8.81
CA HIS A 205 6.84 16.80 8.94
C HIS A 205 6.24 16.59 10.34
N LEU A 206 6.64 15.54 11.07
CA LEU A 206 6.05 15.20 12.37
C LEU A 206 6.64 16.02 13.52
N ILE A 207 7.95 16.28 13.50
CA ILE A 207 8.66 16.90 14.65
C ILE A 207 9.60 18.06 14.24
N ASN A 208 9.53 18.54 12.99
CA ASN A 208 10.34 19.66 12.49
C ASN A 208 11.86 19.51 12.72
N SER A 209 12.34 18.27 12.88
CA SER A 209 13.73 17.95 13.19
C SER A 209 14.44 17.36 11.98
N ARG A 210 15.66 17.83 11.71
CA ARG A 210 16.44 17.45 10.54
C ARG A 210 16.88 15.99 10.62
N THR A 211 16.72 15.24 9.53
CA THR A 211 17.36 13.91 9.42
C THR A 211 18.87 14.07 9.15
N LEU A 212 19.71 13.55 10.06
CA LEU A 212 21.17 13.60 9.99
C LEU A 212 21.75 12.47 9.12
N ALA A 213 21.14 11.29 9.16
CA ALA A 213 21.53 10.14 8.35
C ALA A 213 20.37 9.14 8.22
N ALA A 214 20.37 8.35 7.14
CA ALA A 214 19.43 7.26 6.95
C ALA A 214 20.22 5.96 6.70
N VAL A 215 20.17 5.02 7.64
CA VAL A 215 21.02 3.81 7.66
C VAL A 215 20.24 2.61 7.08
N PRO A 216 20.74 1.93 6.02
CA PRO A 216 19.99 0.87 5.35
C PRO A 216 19.89 -0.42 6.18
N GLN A 217 18.75 -1.12 6.10
CA GLN A 217 18.49 -2.36 6.84
C GLN A 217 19.52 -3.47 6.57
N GLN A 218 20.10 -3.50 5.37
CA GLN A 218 21.14 -4.46 4.98
C GLN A 218 22.47 -4.24 5.75
N ALA A 219 22.65 -3.10 6.43
CA ALA A 219 23.73 -2.86 7.38
C ALA A 219 23.61 -3.67 8.69
N LEU A 220 22.40 -4.15 9.00
CA LEU A 220 22.08 -4.80 10.28
C LEU A 220 22.30 -6.31 10.25
N THR A 221 22.64 -6.88 9.08
CA THR A 221 23.07 -8.28 8.95
C THR A 221 24.52 -8.41 9.44
N LEU A 222 24.66 -8.28 10.76
CA LEU A 222 25.93 -8.43 11.47
C LEU A 222 26.34 -9.90 11.44
N GLU A 223 27.28 -10.25 10.57
CA GLU A 223 28.19 -11.38 10.78
C GLU A 223 28.94 -11.15 12.10
N GLN A 224 28.37 -11.69 13.19
CA GLN A 224 28.96 -11.93 14.51
C GLN A 224 29.97 -10.88 14.99
N GLY A 225 29.52 -9.64 15.21
CA GLY A 225 30.30 -8.62 15.92
C GLY A 225 31.37 -7.92 15.09
N LYS A 226 31.21 -7.83 13.76
CA LYS A 226 31.93 -6.83 12.95
C LYS A 226 31.09 -5.56 12.84
N LEU A 227 31.64 -4.44 13.34
CA LEU A 227 31.08 -3.10 13.11
C LEU A 227 31.11 -2.78 11.61
N ALA A 228 30.00 -2.29 11.04
CA ALA A 228 29.84 -2.07 9.60
C ALA A 228 30.85 -1.06 9.00
N SER A 229 31.41 -0.20 9.86
CA SER A 229 32.48 0.77 9.56
C SER A 229 33.90 0.19 9.60
N VAL A 230 34.08 -1.05 10.08
CA VAL A 230 35.39 -1.70 10.26
C VAL A 230 35.71 -2.72 9.16
N SER A 231 34.72 -3.40 8.58
CA SER A 231 34.97 -4.47 7.60
C SER A 231 34.99 -4.04 6.14
N ASP A 232 34.17 -3.06 5.74
CA ASP A 232 34.00 -2.69 4.33
C ASP A 232 33.90 -1.18 4.15
N GLY A 233 35.03 -0.57 3.73
CA GLY A 233 35.13 0.87 3.47
C GLY A 233 34.21 1.41 2.35
N PHE A 234 33.48 0.54 1.66
CA PHE A 234 32.55 0.87 0.58
C PHE A 234 31.11 0.41 0.86
N SER A 235 30.78 -0.04 2.08
CA SER A 235 29.41 -0.43 2.40
C SER A 235 28.47 0.81 2.42
N PRO A 236 27.23 0.71 1.92
CA PRO A 236 26.23 1.80 2.04
C PRO A 236 25.96 2.23 3.50
N ALA A 237 26.20 1.31 4.44
CA ALA A 237 26.15 1.56 5.88
C ALA A 237 27.26 2.53 6.33
N ALA A 238 28.51 2.24 5.97
CA ALA A 238 29.65 3.07 6.33
C ALA A 238 29.51 4.49 5.79
N GLU A 239 28.98 4.65 4.57
CA GLU A 239 28.72 5.98 4.00
C GLU A 239 27.63 6.75 4.76
N SER A 240 26.57 6.07 5.21
CA SER A 240 25.55 6.67 6.08
C SER A 240 26.14 7.19 7.40
N TYR A 241 27.10 6.46 7.99
CA TYR A 241 27.79 6.90 9.20
C TYR A 241 28.82 8.01 8.93
N ARG A 242 29.50 8.05 7.77
CA ARG A 242 30.34 9.19 7.36
C ARG A 242 29.52 10.46 7.18
N MET A 243 28.32 10.37 6.61
CA MET A 243 27.38 11.48 6.53
C MET A 243 26.94 11.96 7.92
N LEU A 244 26.65 11.04 8.84
CA LEU A 244 26.37 11.37 10.24
C LEU A 244 27.55 12.11 10.89
N ARG A 245 28.78 11.61 10.68
CA ARG A 245 30.01 12.25 11.17
C ARG A 245 30.15 13.68 10.64
N ALA A 246 30.01 13.87 9.33
CA ALA A 246 30.13 15.19 8.70
C ALA A 246 29.12 16.19 9.28
N HIS A 247 27.89 15.76 9.59
CA HIS A 247 26.91 16.61 10.26
C HIS A 247 27.28 16.93 11.73
N VAL A 248 27.83 15.98 12.49
CA VAL A 248 28.30 16.21 13.86
C VAL A 248 29.52 17.15 13.88
N GLU A 249 30.51 16.95 13.00
CA GLU A 249 31.69 17.81 12.87
C GLU A 249 31.32 19.23 12.40
N HIS A 250 30.35 19.36 11.49
CA HIS A 250 29.82 20.66 11.07
C HIS A 250 29.09 21.39 12.21
N ALA A 251 28.29 20.67 13.00
CA ALA A 251 27.64 21.24 14.19
C ALA A 251 28.67 21.73 15.23
N ALA A 252 29.72 20.94 15.46
CA ALA A 252 30.86 21.29 16.33
C ALA A 252 31.68 22.50 15.85
N THR A 253 31.53 22.90 14.58
CA THR A 253 32.14 24.14 14.04
C THR A 253 31.34 25.39 14.44
N SER A 254 30.03 25.25 14.63
CA SER A 254 29.11 26.37 14.92
C SER A 254 28.89 26.61 16.41
N ARG A 255 29.09 25.59 17.24
CA ARG A 255 29.02 25.64 18.71
C ARG A 255 30.01 24.63 19.32
N PRO A 256 30.57 24.86 20.51
CA PRO A 256 31.37 23.85 21.20
C PRO A 256 30.52 22.59 21.40
N LEU A 257 31.02 21.45 20.92
CA LEU A 257 30.34 20.16 20.97
C LEU A 257 31.41 19.08 21.18
N HIS A 258 31.60 18.72 22.44
CA HIS A 258 32.51 17.66 22.87
C HIS A 258 31.75 16.42 23.34
N THR A 259 30.52 16.60 23.83
CA THR A 259 29.70 15.54 24.43
C THR A 259 28.42 15.35 23.63
N LEU A 260 28.12 14.10 23.29
CA LEU A 260 26.92 13.74 22.53
C LEU A 260 26.30 12.48 23.09
N VAL A 261 25.01 12.56 23.45
CA VAL A 261 24.21 11.40 23.85
C VAL A 261 23.37 10.91 22.67
N ILE A 262 23.31 9.59 22.49
CA ILE A 262 22.36 8.95 21.57
C ILE A 262 21.28 8.26 22.38
N THR A 263 20.03 8.49 21.97
CA THR A 263 18.83 7.85 22.54
C THR A 263 17.85 7.48 21.43
N SER A 264 16.76 6.80 21.76
CA SER A 264 15.67 6.44 20.85
C SER A 264 14.31 6.67 21.51
N ALA A 265 13.23 6.67 20.74
CA ALA A 265 11.89 6.82 21.32
C ALA A 265 11.53 5.59 22.16
N THR A 266 11.72 4.39 21.59
CA THR A 266 11.48 3.07 22.17
C THR A 266 12.74 2.20 22.06
N ASP A 267 12.74 1.05 22.73
CA ASP A 267 13.87 0.13 22.70
C ASP A 267 14.05 -0.58 21.33
N GLN A 268 15.23 -1.20 21.14
CA GLN A 268 15.61 -1.94 19.92
C GLN A 268 15.67 -1.12 18.60
N GLU A 269 15.73 0.21 18.68
CA GLU A 269 15.82 1.08 17.50
C GLU A 269 17.24 1.20 16.90
N GLY A 270 18.26 0.72 17.62
CA GLY A 270 19.66 0.68 17.16
C GLY A 270 20.54 1.82 17.67
N LYS A 271 20.18 2.42 18.82
CA LYS A 271 20.93 3.45 19.56
C LYS A 271 22.42 3.10 19.70
N SER A 272 22.75 2.00 20.38
CA SER A 272 24.11 1.51 20.65
C SER A 272 24.90 1.18 19.38
N THR A 273 24.25 0.59 18.37
CA THR A 273 24.87 0.28 17.07
C THR A 273 25.23 1.55 16.29
N THR A 274 24.35 2.56 16.35
CA THR A 274 24.58 3.87 15.73
C THR A 274 25.73 4.59 16.42
N LEU A 275 25.72 4.60 17.76
CA LEU A 275 26.77 5.19 18.60
C LEU A 275 28.13 4.56 18.33
N ALA A 276 28.23 3.23 18.36
CA ALA A 276 29.47 2.51 18.12
C ALA A 276 30.04 2.78 16.72
N ASN A 277 29.21 2.79 15.67
CA ASN A 277 29.70 3.10 14.32
C ASN A 277 30.07 4.58 14.15
N LEU A 278 29.35 5.51 14.76
CA LEU A 278 29.71 6.94 14.79
C LEU A 278 31.09 7.14 15.45
N ALA A 279 31.33 6.45 16.57
CA ALA A 279 32.59 6.48 17.29
C ALA A 279 33.76 6.00 16.42
N VAL A 280 33.57 4.89 15.68
CA VAL A 280 34.58 4.38 14.75
C VAL A 280 34.88 5.36 13.63
N VAL A 281 33.88 5.95 12.96
CA VAL A 281 34.15 6.86 11.82
C VAL A 281 34.76 8.20 12.26
N LEU A 282 34.53 8.64 13.51
CA LEU A 282 35.23 9.76 14.16
C LEU A 282 36.68 9.40 14.47
N ALA A 283 36.92 8.23 15.08
CA ALA A 283 38.28 7.77 15.40
C ALA A 283 39.14 7.54 14.14
N GLN A 284 38.55 6.99 13.08
CA GLN A 284 39.12 6.88 11.74
C GLN A 284 39.41 8.25 11.08
N ALA A 285 38.74 9.33 11.51
CA ALA A 285 39.05 10.70 11.10
C ALA A 285 40.20 11.34 11.90
N GLY A 286 40.85 10.57 12.79
CA GLY A 286 41.92 11.06 13.65
C GLY A 286 41.46 11.76 14.93
N LYS A 287 40.15 11.76 15.23
CA LYS A 287 39.63 12.31 16.49
C LYS A 287 39.89 11.34 17.63
N ARG A 288 40.27 11.84 18.80
CA ARG A 288 40.25 11.08 20.06
C ARG A 288 38.81 10.95 20.51
N VAL A 289 38.33 9.72 20.67
CA VAL A 289 36.95 9.42 21.04
C VAL A 289 36.92 8.51 22.26
N VAL A 290 36.15 8.89 23.29
CA VAL A 290 35.71 7.94 24.33
C VAL A 290 34.25 7.58 24.10
N LEU A 291 33.97 6.28 24.02
CA LEU A 291 32.61 5.74 24.05
C LEU A 291 32.22 5.41 25.49
N VAL A 292 31.00 5.74 25.93
CA VAL A 292 30.57 5.54 27.32
C VAL A 292 29.24 4.78 27.36
N ASP A 293 29.23 3.64 28.06
CA ASP A 293 28.03 2.80 28.22
C ASP A 293 27.22 3.25 29.45
N THR A 294 26.40 4.28 29.24
CA THR A 294 25.48 4.83 30.26
C THR A 294 24.07 4.22 30.21
N ASP A 295 23.80 3.22 29.36
CA ASP A 295 22.63 2.33 29.52
C ASP A 295 22.91 1.32 30.65
N LEU A 296 22.89 1.81 31.89
CA LEU A 296 23.11 1.02 33.10
C LEU A 296 21.96 0.04 33.42
N ARG A 297 21.05 -0.20 32.46
CA ARG A 297 19.94 -1.15 32.54
C ARG A 297 20.19 -2.33 31.60
N ASN A 298 20.55 -2.05 30.35
CA ASN A 298 20.85 -3.04 29.31
C ASN A 298 22.17 -2.71 28.59
N PRO A 299 23.34 -2.75 29.27
CA PRO A 299 24.60 -2.33 28.68
C PRO A 299 25.08 -3.35 27.64
N VAL A 300 25.43 -2.87 26.45
CA VAL A 300 25.80 -3.72 25.29
C VAL A 300 27.10 -3.33 24.61
N LEU A 301 27.70 -2.18 24.92
CA LEU A 301 28.90 -1.71 24.22
C LEU A 301 30.10 -2.62 24.49
N HIS A 302 30.24 -3.10 25.73
CA HIS A 302 31.28 -4.07 26.08
C HIS A 302 31.17 -5.36 25.23
N THR A 303 29.96 -5.84 24.95
CA THR A 303 29.72 -7.00 24.07
C THR A 303 30.07 -6.69 22.61
N ILE A 304 29.68 -5.49 22.12
CA ILE A 304 29.99 -5.04 20.75
C ILE A 304 31.50 -4.99 20.50
N PHE A 305 32.28 -4.45 21.45
CA PHE A 305 33.74 -4.33 21.36
C PHE A 305 34.51 -5.53 21.95
N ARG A 306 33.81 -6.57 22.40
CA ARG A 306 34.35 -7.80 23.00
C ARG A 306 35.30 -7.53 24.18
N GLN A 307 34.93 -6.57 25.03
CA GLN A 307 35.69 -6.16 26.22
C GLN A 307 35.04 -6.64 27.52
N PRO A 308 35.83 -6.82 28.61
CA PRO A 308 35.29 -7.14 29.92
C PRO A 308 34.51 -5.96 30.53
N ASN A 309 33.45 -6.25 31.28
CA ASN A 309 32.60 -5.25 31.94
C ASN A 309 32.77 -5.23 33.48
N VAL A 310 34.01 -5.46 33.95
CA VAL A 310 34.32 -5.59 35.39
C VAL A 310 34.51 -4.24 36.08
N ARG A 311 35.06 -3.26 35.36
CA ARG A 311 35.20 -1.86 35.77
C ARG A 311 34.65 -0.98 34.66
N GLY A 312 34.08 0.16 35.03
CA GLY A 312 33.42 1.05 34.09
C GLY A 312 32.81 2.29 34.77
N VAL A 313 31.74 2.84 34.18
CA VAL A 313 31.01 4.02 34.68
C VAL A 313 30.69 3.91 36.17
N THR A 314 30.06 2.82 36.63
CA THR A 314 29.63 2.69 38.03
C THR A 314 30.80 2.68 39.01
N THR A 315 31.89 1.97 38.69
CA THR A 315 33.09 1.97 39.54
C THR A 315 33.84 3.30 39.49
N ALA A 316 33.87 3.99 38.33
CA ALA A 316 34.51 5.30 38.19
C ALA A 316 33.78 6.39 39.01
N LEU A 317 32.45 6.32 39.09
CA LEU A 317 31.63 7.19 39.95
C LEU A 317 31.81 6.88 41.45
N GLN A 318 32.19 5.66 41.82
CA GLN A 318 32.48 5.29 43.22
C GLN A 318 33.90 5.68 43.64
N HIS A 319 34.88 5.50 42.75
CA HIS A 319 36.31 5.66 43.03
C HIS A 319 36.86 6.93 42.37
N GLU A 320 36.26 8.09 42.67
CA GLU A 320 36.59 9.37 42.01
C GLU A 320 38.10 9.73 42.09
N ALA A 321 38.82 9.25 43.12
CA ALA A 321 40.25 9.50 43.31
C ALA A 321 41.17 8.66 42.39
N GLU A 322 40.67 7.61 41.74
CA GLU A 322 41.46 6.84 40.78
C GLU A 322 41.62 7.56 39.44
N SER A 323 42.69 7.24 38.70
CA SER A 323 42.87 7.69 37.32
C SER A 323 41.71 7.24 36.43
N LEU A 324 41.26 8.11 35.53
CA LEU A 324 40.20 7.75 34.58
C LEU A 324 40.69 6.65 33.62
N SER A 325 41.99 6.67 33.28
CA SER A 325 42.65 5.64 32.47
C SER A 325 42.61 4.22 33.05
N SER A 326 42.41 4.02 34.36
CA SER A 326 42.24 2.67 34.93
C SER A 326 40.86 2.05 34.68
N HIS A 327 39.92 2.85 34.17
CA HIS A 327 38.55 2.47 33.85
C HIS A 327 38.26 2.41 32.34
N LEU A 328 39.16 2.96 31.52
CA LEU A 328 39.07 2.91 30.06
C LEU A 328 39.67 1.60 29.52
N VAL A 329 38.95 0.93 28.64
CA VAL A 329 39.42 -0.27 27.92
C VAL A 329 39.66 0.05 26.44
N PRO A 330 40.70 -0.54 25.81
CA PRO A 330 40.97 -0.33 24.39
C PRO A 330 39.92 -1.07 23.54
N THR A 331 39.51 -0.47 22.42
CA THR A 331 38.54 -1.10 21.49
C THR A 331 39.20 -1.91 20.37
N GLY A 332 40.53 -1.91 20.29
CA GLY A 332 41.29 -2.40 19.13
C GLY A 332 41.34 -1.44 17.94
N ILE A 333 40.70 -0.26 18.05
CA ILE A 333 40.68 0.78 17.01
C ILE A 333 41.48 1.98 17.52
N ALA A 334 42.38 2.51 16.68
CA ALA A 334 43.21 3.67 17.02
C ALA A 334 42.32 4.89 17.35
N ASN A 335 42.72 5.65 18.36
CA ASN A 335 42.00 6.82 18.88
C ASN A 335 40.60 6.54 19.49
N LEU A 336 40.20 5.29 19.69
CA LEU A 336 38.91 4.92 20.29
C LEU A 336 39.08 4.09 21.58
N SER A 337 38.69 4.67 22.71
CA SER A 337 38.56 3.98 23.99
C SER A 337 37.08 3.77 24.38
N LEU A 338 36.82 2.79 25.24
CA LEU A 338 35.51 2.50 25.80
C LEU A 338 35.56 2.61 27.32
N LEU A 339 34.61 3.33 27.90
CA LEU A 339 34.22 3.25 29.30
C LEU A 339 32.93 2.41 29.37
N PRO A 340 33.01 1.09 29.65
CA PRO A 340 31.82 0.25 29.70
C PRO A 340 31.02 0.56 30.98
N SER A 341 29.87 -0.06 31.20
CA SER A 341 28.98 0.32 32.32
C SER A 341 29.61 0.05 33.69
N GLY A 342 30.44 -1.00 33.78
CA GLY A 342 30.77 -1.66 35.03
C GLY A 342 29.60 -2.50 35.55
N PRO A 343 29.70 -3.00 36.80
CA PRO A 343 28.63 -3.73 37.47
C PRO A 343 27.33 -2.91 37.51
N LEU A 344 26.20 -3.59 37.27
CA LEU A 344 24.87 -2.96 37.26
C LEU A 344 24.54 -2.41 38.66
N PRO A 345 24.14 -1.13 38.77
CA PRO A 345 23.79 -0.52 40.06
C PRO A 345 22.32 -0.77 40.41
N PRO A 346 21.93 -0.70 41.70
CA PRO A 346 20.52 -0.80 42.09
C PRO A 346 19.68 0.39 41.57
N ASN A 347 20.27 1.61 41.53
CA ASN A 347 19.58 2.85 41.15
C ASN A 347 20.28 3.54 39.95
N PRO A 348 20.06 3.11 38.69
CA PRO A 348 20.64 3.74 37.50
C PRO A 348 20.40 5.25 37.37
N ALA A 349 19.14 5.69 37.51
CA ALA A 349 18.74 7.08 37.24
C ALA A 349 19.40 8.10 38.19
N GLU A 350 19.56 7.74 39.46
CA GLU A 350 20.21 8.59 40.47
C GLU A 350 21.69 8.78 40.19
N LEU A 351 22.38 7.74 39.71
CA LEU A 351 23.80 7.82 39.34
C LEU A 351 24.01 8.68 38.10
N VAL A 352 23.19 8.49 37.06
CA VAL A 352 23.27 9.28 35.82
C VAL A 352 22.96 10.76 36.05
N GLY A 353 21.97 11.08 36.90
CA GLY A 353 21.66 12.45 37.29
C GLY A 353 22.55 13.07 38.37
N SER A 354 23.57 12.36 38.86
CA SER A 354 24.36 12.80 40.02
C SER A 354 25.39 13.90 39.67
N PRO A 355 25.77 14.75 40.65
CA PRO A 355 26.92 15.66 40.50
C PRO A 355 28.25 14.93 40.24
N ARG A 356 28.33 13.62 40.54
CA ARG A 356 29.49 12.79 40.21
C ARG A 356 29.58 12.53 38.71
N MET A 357 28.44 12.31 38.05
CA MET A 357 28.38 12.15 36.59
C MET A 357 28.86 13.42 35.88
N ALA A 358 28.40 14.60 36.32
CA ALA A 358 28.88 15.87 35.77
C ALA A 358 30.41 16.02 35.87
N ARG A 359 31.02 15.66 37.01
CA ARG A 359 32.50 15.66 37.17
C ARG A 359 33.19 14.61 36.30
N LEU A 360 32.61 13.43 36.13
CA LEU A 360 33.13 12.39 35.24
C LEU A 360 33.12 12.85 33.78
N ILE A 361 32.05 13.52 33.34
CA ILE A 361 31.92 14.10 32.00
C ILE A 361 33.03 15.15 31.74
N GLU A 362 33.27 16.08 32.68
CA GLU A 362 34.36 17.06 32.53
C GLU A 362 35.75 16.42 32.49
N ARG A 363 35.99 15.34 33.25
CA ARG A 363 37.24 14.57 33.15
C ARG A 363 37.39 13.89 31.78
N LEU A 364 36.32 13.30 31.25
CA LEU A 364 36.31 12.66 29.92
C LEU A 364 36.58 13.68 28.79
N LYS A 365 36.02 14.89 28.89
CA LYS A 365 36.24 15.99 27.93
C LYS A 365 37.70 16.48 27.90
N ALA A 366 38.48 16.28 28.95
CA ALA A 366 39.91 16.59 28.95
C ALA A 366 40.76 15.55 28.19
N GLU A 367 40.32 14.29 28.14
CA GLU A 367 41.07 13.18 27.55
C GLU A 367 40.76 12.94 26.06
N ALA A 368 39.58 13.38 25.57
CA ALA A 368 39.13 13.15 24.19
C ALA A 368 38.54 14.40 23.52
N ASP A 369 38.53 14.39 22.19
CA ASP A 369 37.93 15.45 21.38
C ASP A 369 36.40 15.29 21.36
N PHE A 370 35.92 14.03 21.34
CA PHE A 370 34.51 13.66 21.47
C PHE A 370 34.29 12.59 22.55
N VAL A 371 33.23 12.73 23.34
CA VAL A 371 32.74 11.77 24.33
C VAL A 371 31.31 11.40 23.95
N LEU A 372 31.08 10.12 23.68
CA LEU A 372 29.85 9.62 23.07
C LEU A 372 29.13 8.69 24.03
N PHE A 373 27.93 9.05 24.46
CA PHE A 373 27.17 8.34 25.49
C PHE A 373 26.02 7.52 24.91
N ASP A 374 25.95 6.25 25.31
CA ASP A 374 24.75 5.42 25.09
C ASP A 374 23.70 5.70 26.16
N SER A 375 22.43 5.52 25.83
CA SER A 375 21.35 5.72 26.80
C SER A 375 20.15 4.83 26.52
N PRO A 376 19.32 4.53 27.54
CA PRO A 376 18.06 3.81 27.34
C PRO A 376 17.07 4.63 26.50
N ALA A 377 15.93 4.04 26.16
CA ALA A 377 14.91 4.72 25.37
C ALA A 377 14.17 5.81 26.17
N LEU A 378 13.84 6.92 25.50
CA LEU A 378 13.22 8.11 26.08
C LEU A 378 11.83 7.88 26.65
N LEU A 379 11.02 6.98 26.07
CA LEU A 379 9.66 6.76 26.56
C LEU A 379 9.62 5.86 27.79
N ASP A 380 10.59 4.96 27.93
CA ASP A 380 10.60 3.94 28.99
C ASP A 380 11.10 4.49 30.34
N VAL A 381 12.10 5.39 30.33
CA VAL A 381 12.79 5.85 31.57
C VAL A 381 13.23 7.33 31.48
N VAL A 382 13.67 7.90 32.61
CA VAL A 382 14.10 9.32 32.72
C VAL A 382 15.59 9.53 32.49
N ASP A 383 16.39 8.47 32.61
CA ASP A 383 17.85 8.47 32.57
C ASP A 383 18.44 9.25 31.36
N PRO A 384 17.90 9.13 30.12
CA PRO A 384 18.44 9.86 28.95
C PRO A 384 18.25 11.38 29.05
N ILE A 385 17.20 11.84 29.73
CA ILE A 385 16.90 13.27 29.92
C ILE A 385 17.91 13.89 30.89
N SER A 386 18.19 13.18 32.00
CA SER A 386 19.22 13.60 32.95
C SER A 386 20.58 13.71 32.28
N LEU A 387 20.93 12.74 31.42
CA LEU A 387 22.19 12.73 30.69
C LEU A 387 22.25 13.80 29.59
N ALA A 388 21.17 13.99 28.84
CA ALA A 388 21.07 15.02 27.80
C ALA A 388 21.25 16.44 28.34
N LYS A 389 20.82 16.73 29.58
CA LYS A 389 21.09 18.01 30.25
C LYS A 389 22.56 18.25 30.61
N LEU A 390 23.37 17.19 30.64
CA LEU A 390 24.80 17.23 30.93
C LEU A 390 25.67 17.14 29.66
N CYS A 391 25.06 17.06 28.47
CA CYS A 391 25.73 16.93 27.18
C CYS A 391 25.44 18.11 26.26
N ASP A 392 26.37 18.42 25.35
CA ASP A 392 26.27 19.54 24.40
C ASP A 392 25.25 19.25 23.26
N ALA A 393 24.93 17.98 23.02
CA ALA A 393 24.00 17.55 21.99
C ALA A 393 23.33 16.20 22.29
N THR A 394 22.09 16.07 21.81
CA THR A 394 21.31 14.82 21.77
C THR A 394 21.03 14.44 20.33
N VAL A 395 21.19 13.17 19.97
CA VAL A 395 20.74 12.61 18.69
C VAL A 395 19.69 11.53 18.94
N LEU A 396 18.56 11.63 18.22
CA LEU A 396 17.47 10.68 18.32
C LEU A 396 17.59 9.63 17.20
N VAL A 397 17.68 8.35 17.55
CA VAL A 397 17.61 7.23 16.59
C VAL A 397 16.15 6.78 16.46
N VAL A 398 15.70 6.64 15.22
CA VAL A 398 14.34 6.22 14.85
C VAL A 398 14.40 5.00 13.93
N ARG A 399 13.69 3.91 14.26
CA ARG A 399 13.65 2.71 13.42
C ARG A 399 12.53 2.74 12.37
N SER A 400 12.92 2.95 11.12
CA SER A 400 12.06 2.97 9.93
C SER A 400 11.19 1.71 9.81
N GLY A 401 9.88 1.89 9.71
CA GLY A 401 8.89 0.82 9.57
C GLY A 401 8.57 0.06 10.85
N THR A 402 9.11 0.50 11.99
CA THR A 402 8.83 -0.06 13.32
C THR A 402 8.18 0.99 14.23
N LEU A 403 8.78 2.18 14.37
CA LEU A 403 8.27 3.22 15.26
C LEU A 403 6.97 3.85 14.71
N ARG A 404 5.99 4.09 15.59
CA ARG A 404 4.74 4.81 15.29
C ARG A 404 4.93 6.33 15.38
N ALA A 405 4.20 7.08 14.55
CA ALA A 405 4.25 8.54 14.52
C ALA A 405 3.96 9.17 15.89
N GLY A 406 2.94 8.67 16.60
CA GLY A 406 2.62 9.17 17.96
C GLY A 406 3.75 8.95 18.98
N SER A 407 4.53 7.87 18.86
CA SER A 407 5.69 7.62 19.73
C SER A 407 6.88 8.51 19.37
N LEU A 408 7.08 8.84 18.09
CA LEU A 408 8.09 9.82 17.67
C LEU A 408 7.79 11.21 18.23
N VAL A 409 6.54 11.67 18.07
CA VAL A 409 6.08 12.96 18.62
C VAL A 409 6.21 12.96 20.14
N GLY A 410 5.74 11.92 20.84
CA GLY A 410 5.87 11.82 22.29
C GLY A 410 7.31 11.85 22.80
N ALA A 411 8.26 11.25 22.07
CA ALA A 411 9.69 11.30 22.43
C ALA A 411 10.30 12.68 22.21
N HIS A 412 9.94 13.35 21.11
CA HIS A 412 10.34 14.74 20.84
C HIS A 412 9.77 15.70 21.90
N ASP A 413 8.48 15.62 22.18
CA ASP A 413 7.80 16.47 23.16
C ASP A 413 8.35 16.26 24.57
N ARG A 414 8.76 15.03 24.91
CA ARG A 414 9.43 14.73 26.18
C ARG A 414 10.81 15.38 26.28
N LEU A 415 11.57 15.53 25.18
CA LEU A 415 12.81 16.31 25.17
C LEU A 415 12.51 17.82 25.30
N ALA A 416 11.55 18.32 24.51
CA ALA A 416 11.15 19.72 24.48
C ALA A 416 10.62 20.24 25.84
N GLN A 417 9.87 19.40 26.59
CA GLN A 417 9.42 19.70 27.96
C GLN A 417 10.56 20.04 28.94
N PHE A 418 11.78 19.56 28.66
CA PHE A 418 12.97 19.84 29.46
C PHE A 418 13.93 20.84 28.80
N GLY A 419 13.51 21.52 27.72
CA GLY A 419 14.31 22.49 26.99
C GLY A 419 15.42 21.87 26.13
N ILE A 420 15.32 20.59 25.79
CA ILE A 420 16.33 19.87 25.01
C ILE A 420 15.85 19.80 23.56
N GLU A 421 16.56 20.49 22.66
CA GLU A 421 16.37 20.31 21.22
C GLU A 421 17.39 19.27 20.69
N PRO A 422 16.94 18.16 20.04
CA PRO A 422 17.85 17.21 19.44
C PRO A 422 18.57 17.85 18.24
N LEU A 423 19.88 17.57 18.10
CA LEU A 423 20.70 17.98 16.95
C LEU A 423 20.10 17.48 15.62
N GLY A 424 19.40 16.35 15.68
CA GLY A 424 18.60 15.81 14.61
C GLY A 424 18.33 14.31 14.82
N VAL A 425 17.79 13.69 13.76
CA VAL A 425 17.32 12.29 13.79
C VAL A 425 18.17 11.39 12.89
N VAL A 426 18.47 10.18 13.35
CA VAL A 426 19.05 9.10 12.53
C VAL A 426 17.97 8.07 12.21
N LEU A 427 17.58 7.97 10.95
CA LEU A 427 16.57 7.02 10.49
C LEU A 427 17.22 5.66 10.18
N ASN A 428 17.19 4.75 11.15
CA ASN A 428 17.81 3.43 11.06
C ASN A 428 16.88 2.38 10.42
N GLY A 429 17.46 1.42 9.70
CA GLY A 429 16.74 0.28 9.13
C GLY A 429 15.93 0.61 7.87
N ILE A 430 16.31 1.62 7.07
CA ILE A 430 15.59 1.93 5.83
C ILE A 430 15.67 0.76 4.84
N LYS A 431 14.54 0.41 4.21
CA LYS A 431 14.51 -0.63 3.17
C LYS A 431 15.09 -0.05 1.88
N ALA A 432 16.11 -0.70 1.33
CA ALA A 432 16.77 -0.26 0.11
C ALA A 432 15.82 -0.30 -1.09
N SER A 433 15.20 0.84 -1.42
CA SER A 433 14.46 1.02 -2.67
C SER A 433 15.45 1.23 -3.82
N ARG A 434 15.35 0.40 -4.87
CA ARG A 434 16.26 0.40 -6.04
C ARG A 434 16.31 1.72 -6.84
N GLY A 435 15.47 2.71 -6.53
CA GLY A 435 15.49 4.04 -7.13
C GLY A 435 15.71 5.22 -6.16
N ALA A 436 15.65 5.01 -4.85
CA ALA A 436 15.66 6.12 -3.87
C ALA A 436 17.06 6.64 -3.50
N GLN A 437 18.12 5.88 -3.82
CA GLN A 437 19.49 6.30 -3.50
C GLN A 437 19.87 7.61 -4.19
N ALA A 438 19.41 7.88 -5.41
CA ALA A 438 19.75 9.11 -6.14
C ALA A 438 18.95 10.35 -5.69
N SER A 439 17.73 10.18 -5.17
CA SER A 439 16.83 11.30 -4.84
C SER A 439 17.15 11.98 -3.51
N LEU A 440 17.75 11.26 -2.55
CA LEU A 440 18.18 11.82 -1.27
C LEU A 440 19.43 12.72 -1.40
N PHE A 441 20.27 12.53 -2.44
CA PHE A 441 21.50 13.29 -2.63
C PHE A 441 21.37 14.57 -3.50
N THR A 442 20.25 14.79 -4.19
CA THR A 442 20.18 15.79 -5.28
C THR A 442 19.39 17.06 -4.98
N LYS A 443 18.66 17.15 -3.85
CA LYS A 443 17.64 18.21 -3.65
C LYS A 443 17.94 19.29 -2.59
N ARG A 444 19.20 19.69 -2.41
CA ARG A 444 19.51 20.95 -1.68
C ARG A 444 20.74 21.75 -2.15
N SER A 445 21.05 21.70 -3.45
CA SER A 445 22.02 22.61 -4.10
C SER A 445 21.33 23.81 -4.75
N ARG A 446 20.72 24.67 -3.92
CA ARG A 446 20.35 26.05 -4.30
C ARG A 446 20.85 26.98 -3.20
N PRO A 447 21.90 27.80 -3.44
CA PRO A 447 22.28 28.83 -2.48
C PRO A 447 21.14 29.84 -2.38
N ALA A 448 20.82 30.28 -1.16
CA ALA A 448 19.92 31.39 -0.96
C ALA A 448 20.54 32.65 -1.57
N ALA A 449 19.88 33.24 -2.56
CA ALA A 449 20.33 34.50 -3.14
C ALA A 449 20.29 35.59 -2.05
N ALA A 450 21.44 36.21 -1.78
CA ALA A 450 21.55 37.25 -0.78
C ALA A 450 20.70 38.47 -1.16
N SER A 451 19.70 38.79 -0.36
CA SER A 451 18.98 40.06 -0.47
C SER A 451 19.88 41.20 0.01
N ARG A 452 20.51 41.92 -0.92
CA ARG A 452 21.15 43.20 -0.64
C ARG A 452 20.71 44.29 -1.61
N SER A 453 20.11 45.31 -0.99
CA SER A 453 19.99 46.70 -1.41
C SER A 453 19.36 47.00 -2.78
N GLY A 454 18.35 47.87 -2.75
CA GLY A 454 17.89 48.54 -3.95
C GLY A 454 18.88 49.59 -4.45
N ALA A 455 18.83 49.83 -5.75
CA ALA A 455 19.20 51.07 -6.41
C ALA A 455 18.38 51.15 -7.70
N ALA A 456 17.17 51.68 -7.62
CA ALA A 456 16.40 51.97 -8.81
C ALA A 456 16.87 53.31 -9.37
N HIS A 457 17.46 53.32 -10.56
CA HIS A 457 17.01 54.20 -11.67
C HIS A 457 17.72 53.84 -12.99
N ALA A 458 16.90 53.50 -13.98
CA ALA A 458 17.21 53.62 -15.41
C ALA A 458 17.09 55.12 -15.81
N SER A 459 17.30 55.61 -17.03
CA SER A 459 17.66 55.00 -18.33
C SER A 459 18.11 56.13 -19.29
N ALA A 460 19.01 55.86 -20.23
CA ALA A 460 19.17 56.52 -21.54
C ALA A 460 20.34 55.84 -22.29
N ALA A 461 20.39 55.62 -23.60
CA ALA A 461 19.40 55.66 -24.69
C ALA A 461 19.87 54.63 -25.79
N PRO A 462 19.15 54.39 -26.91
CA PRO A 462 19.27 53.13 -27.64
C PRO A 462 20.20 53.13 -28.88
N ALA A 463 20.70 51.92 -29.17
CA ALA A 463 20.92 51.27 -30.48
C ALA A 463 21.32 52.09 -31.72
N GLU A 464 22.47 51.73 -32.30
CA GLU A 464 22.67 51.73 -33.75
C GLU A 464 22.62 50.29 -34.30
N GLN A 465 21.88 50.10 -35.40
CA GLN A 465 21.84 48.86 -36.16
C GLN A 465 22.89 48.90 -37.27
N SER A 466 23.76 47.89 -37.32
CA SER A 466 24.57 47.56 -38.50
C SER A 466 24.15 46.18 -39.00
N ASN A 467 23.83 46.07 -40.29
CA ASN A 467 23.10 44.93 -40.87
C ASN A 467 23.81 44.37 -42.10
N ALA A 468 24.32 43.14 -42.00
CA ALA A 468 24.73 42.22 -43.08
C ALA A 468 24.92 40.84 -42.40
N GLY A 469 24.25 39.75 -42.78
CA GLY A 469 24.43 38.98 -44.03
C GLY A 469 25.74 38.16 -43.95
N LEU A 470 25.84 36.84 -44.12
CA LEU A 470 25.01 35.75 -44.68
C LEU A 470 25.46 34.44 -43.94
N ALA A 471 24.90 33.22 -44.07
CA ALA A 471 23.79 32.61 -44.84
C ALA A 471 23.26 31.35 -44.09
N SER A 472 22.36 30.58 -44.70
CA SER A 472 21.87 29.25 -44.26
C SER A 472 22.63 28.07 -44.90
N ALA A 473 22.87 26.97 -44.19
CA ALA A 473 22.57 25.59 -44.66
C ALA A 473 22.96 24.47 -43.66
N THR A 474 22.04 23.51 -43.56
CA THR A 474 22.09 22.12 -43.08
C THR A 474 23.36 21.29 -43.36
N SER A 475 23.70 20.34 -42.47
CA SER A 475 23.38 18.90 -42.67
C SER A 475 23.70 18.01 -41.46
N ASP A 476 23.01 16.87 -41.37
CA ASP A 476 23.15 15.84 -40.34
C ASP A 476 24.51 15.12 -40.31
N TYR A 477 24.84 14.52 -39.16
CA TYR A 477 25.88 13.51 -39.01
C TYR A 477 25.33 12.30 -38.23
N ARG A 478 25.26 11.13 -38.86
CA ARG A 478 24.82 9.88 -38.20
C ARG A 478 25.77 8.71 -38.48
N ALA A 479 26.51 8.37 -37.43
CA ALA A 479 27.14 7.09 -37.08
C ALA A 479 27.46 6.07 -38.21
N GLU A 480 28.76 5.83 -38.39
CA GLU A 480 29.31 4.61 -38.99
C GLU A 480 28.97 3.36 -38.15
N SER A 481 28.90 2.18 -38.78
CA SER A 481 29.55 0.98 -38.19
C SER A 481 29.69 -0.21 -39.16
N ARG A 482 30.91 -0.76 -39.19
CA ARG A 482 31.31 -2.14 -39.58
C ARG A 482 31.20 -2.54 -41.08
N LYS A 483 32.05 -3.43 -41.60
CA LYS A 483 33.45 -3.86 -41.31
C LYS A 483 33.87 -4.88 -42.41
N VAL A 484 35.18 -5.18 -42.50
CA VAL A 484 35.80 -6.41 -43.09
C VAL A 484 36.23 -6.39 -44.59
N VAL A 485 37.55 -6.17 -44.75
CA VAL A 485 38.56 -6.93 -45.55
C VAL A 485 38.43 -7.03 -47.09
N GLY A 486 39.50 -6.58 -47.78
CA GLY A 486 39.85 -6.95 -49.15
C GLY A 486 40.87 -6.00 -49.81
N ARG A 487 42.12 -6.43 -50.00
CA ARG A 487 43.22 -5.75 -50.74
C ARG A 487 43.95 -6.86 -51.56
N PRO A 488 44.80 -6.58 -52.58
CA PRO A 488 45.18 -5.28 -53.18
C PRO A 488 45.22 -5.24 -54.74
N ALA A 489 45.57 -4.07 -55.30
CA ALA A 489 46.21 -3.79 -56.61
C ALA A 489 45.59 -4.37 -57.92
N ASP A 490 45.64 -3.75 -59.10
CA ASP A 490 46.61 -2.80 -59.68
C ASP A 490 45.95 -1.90 -60.78
N PRO A 491 46.59 -0.83 -61.32
CA PRO A 491 45.94 0.15 -62.19
C PRO A 491 46.39 0.15 -63.68
N ALA A 492 45.42 0.35 -64.61
CA ALA A 492 45.61 0.83 -65.98
C ALA A 492 44.26 1.38 -66.51
N ARG A 493 44.09 2.69 -66.76
CA ARG A 493 44.43 3.48 -67.98
C ARG A 493 43.41 3.36 -69.13
N SER A 494 42.97 4.54 -69.64
CA SER A 494 42.55 4.87 -71.03
C SER A 494 41.50 3.99 -71.73
N ASP A 495 40.49 4.46 -72.46
CA ASP A 495 39.99 5.79 -72.86
C ASP A 495 38.45 5.62 -73.02
N GLY A 496 37.56 6.60 -72.90
CA GLY A 496 37.49 7.85 -73.66
C GLY A 496 36.21 7.85 -74.52
N SER A 497 35.86 9.02 -75.08
CA SER A 497 34.62 9.30 -75.83
C SER A 497 33.30 9.22 -75.03
N ALA A 498 32.21 9.86 -75.43
CA ALA A 498 31.95 11.17 -76.05
C ALA A 498 30.43 11.23 -76.32
N SER A 499 29.80 12.41 -76.19
CA SER A 499 28.44 12.68 -76.71
C SER A 499 27.31 11.90 -75.98
N LEU A 500 26.14 12.47 -75.65
CA LEU A 500 25.47 13.72 -76.02
C LEU A 500 24.64 14.22 -74.83
#